data_AF-A0A7S1FV58-F1
#
_entry.id   AF-A0A7S1FV58-F1
#
_cell.length_a   1.000
_cell.length_b   1.000
_cell.length_c   1.000
_cell.angle_alpha   90.00
_cell.angle_beta   90.00
_cell.angle_gamma   90.00
#
_symmetry.space_group_name_H-M   'P 1'
#
loop_
_entity.id
_entity.type
_entity.pdbx_description
1 polymer ?
#
loop_
_entity_poly.entity_id
_entity_poly.type
_entity_poly.pdbx_seq_one_letter_code
_entity_poly.pdbx_strand_id
1 'polypeptide(L)'
;GNMKWKYTYLGVGLKDSALVAKYDGQIIKDVKNDHKIAVSLGSPCQGMLLVWRTSIQFVGDDKTNEDKRMQAIQRIDEGALFIINSNGSICPKESPHLRVGICPYPMVYLVSKSSMNRAVFKYSKLLKLKEYSSKDINNNPTGNVSTDKNNMDGGVILELSSHPGMGIVPFFDDLLPLPMLNLQICGIGLGPVDLALSARMNEQKNLMMTSKHKGTVLCDPDSRVGEINILAKYSEESNQVL
;
A
#
# COMPACT_ATOMS: atom_id res chain seq x y z
N GLY A 1 8.09 -14.96 -25.06
CA GLY A 1 8.76 -13.72 -24.62
C GLY A 1 8.17 -13.36 -23.27
N ASN A 2 8.97 -13.38 -22.22
CA ASN A 2 8.49 -13.22 -20.85
C ASN A 2 8.40 -11.74 -20.49
N MET A 3 7.33 -11.34 -19.82
CA MET A 3 7.22 -10.00 -19.23
C MET A 3 7.91 -9.97 -17.88
N LYS A 4 8.71 -8.94 -17.63
CA LYS A 4 9.36 -8.70 -16.33
C LYS A 4 8.93 -7.33 -15.80
N TRP A 5 8.53 -7.30 -14.54
CA TRP A 5 8.37 -6.09 -13.75
C TRP A 5 8.68 -6.39 -12.29
N LYS A 6 8.99 -5.37 -11.51
CA LYS A 6 9.09 -5.45 -10.06
C LYS A 6 7.94 -4.69 -9.45
N TYR A 7 7.45 -5.19 -8.32
CA TYR A 7 6.49 -4.46 -7.51
C TYR A 7 6.80 -4.65 -6.03
N THR A 8 6.41 -3.65 -5.25
CA THR A 8 6.42 -3.68 -3.78
C THR A 8 5.01 -3.33 -3.33
N TYR A 9 4.49 -4.00 -2.30
CA TYR A 9 3.19 -3.63 -1.76
C TYR A 9 3.23 -2.22 -1.16
N LEU A 10 2.08 -1.56 -1.10
CA LEU A 10 1.95 -0.28 -0.41
C LEU A 10 1.36 -0.49 0.97
N GLY A 11 1.96 0.20 1.94
CA GLY A 11 1.52 0.21 3.32
C GLY A 11 1.37 1.63 3.85
N VAL A 12 1.13 1.70 5.15
CA VAL A 12 0.97 2.93 5.91
C VAL A 12 2.06 2.95 6.99
N GLY A 13 2.86 4.01 6.99
CA GLY A 13 3.94 4.23 7.94
C GLY A 13 3.97 5.68 8.41
N LEU A 14 5.02 6.05 9.15
CA LEU A 14 5.22 7.43 9.60
C LEU A 14 5.36 8.37 8.39
N LYS A 15 4.79 9.57 8.49
CA LYS A 15 4.80 10.57 7.41
C LYS A 15 6.20 10.93 6.91
N ASP A 16 7.22 10.83 7.77
CA ASP A 16 8.60 11.18 7.44
C ASP A 16 9.25 10.12 6.53
N SER A 17 8.66 8.92 6.45
CA SER A 17 9.05 7.85 5.52
C SER A 17 8.12 7.76 4.31
N ALA A 18 7.12 8.64 4.21
CA ALA A 18 6.12 8.57 3.16
C ALA A 18 6.71 8.86 1.78
N LEU A 19 6.14 8.19 0.77
CA LEU A 19 6.47 8.40 -0.62
C LEU A 19 6.25 9.86 -1.03
N VAL A 20 7.21 10.38 -1.79
CA VAL A 20 7.11 11.67 -2.47
C VAL A 20 6.70 11.40 -3.91
N ALA A 21 5.52 11.89 -4.32
CA ALA A 21 4.92 11.55 -5.60
C ALA A 21 4.54 12.77 -6.44
N LYS A 22 4.50 12.55 -7.76
CA LYS A 22 3.93 13.44 -8.78
C LYS A 22 2.69 12.80 -9.39
N TYR A 23 1.80 13.62 -9.93
CA TYR A 23 0.59 13.18 -10.62
C TYR A 23 0.48 13.92 -11.95
N ASP A 24 0.31 13.17 -13.04
CA ASP A 24 0.24 13.70 -14.41
C ASP A 24 -1.20 13.85 -14.93
N GLY A 25 -2.19 13.77 -14.03
CA GLY A 25 -3.62 13.77 -14.35
C GLY A 25 -4.23 12.38 -14.48
N GLN A 26 -3.40 11.33 -14.53
CA GLN A 26 -3.87 9.95 -14.58
C GLN A 26 -3.06 8.99 -13.71
N ILE A 27 -1.74 9.15 -13.64
CA ILE A 27 -0.84 8.21 -12.97
C ILE A 27 -0.15 8.93 -11.82
N ILE A 28 -0.11 8.26 -10.66
CA ILE A 28 0.66 8.71 -9.50
C ILE A 28 2.01 7.99 -9.53
N LYS A 29 3.10 8.74 -9.62
CA LYS A 29 4.47 8.22 -9.69
C LYS A 29 5.32 8.76 -8.57
N ASP A 30 6.23 7.95 -8.05
CA ASP A 30 7.27 8.45 -7.16
C ASP A 30 8.26 9.33 -7.94
N VAL A 31 8.82 10.32 -7.24
CA VAL A 31 9.78 11.26 -7.83
C VAL A 31 11.15 10.62 -8.07
N LYS A 32 11.60 9.72 -7.19
CA LYS A 32 12.96 9.18 -7.17
C LYS A 32 13.22 8.15 -8.27
N ASN A 33 12.28 7.22 -8.50
CA ASN A 33 12.48 6.09 -9.40
C ASN A 33 11.45 6.02 -10.54
N ASP A 34 10.52 6.99 -10.64
CA ASP A 34 9.41 7.00 -11.59
C ASP A 34 8.50 5.75 -11.52
N HIS A 35 8.55 5.03 -10.39
CA HIS A 35 7.68 3.88 -10.15
C HIS A 35 6.25 4.36 -9.91
N LYS A 36 5.26 3.64 -10.43
CA LYS A 36 3.85 4.03 -10.37
C LYS A 36 3.07 3.27 -9.32
N ILE A 37 2.13 3.96 -8.69
CA ILE A 37 1.08 3.33 -7.89
C ILE A 37 0.12 2.63 -8.85
N ALA A 38 -0.21 1.38 -8.57
CA ALA A 38 -1.13 0.59 -9.37
C ALA A 38 -1.95 -0.36 -8.49
N VAL A 39 -3.11 -0.76 -8.97
CA VAL A 39 -3.85 -1.90 -8.44
C VAL A 39 -3.08 -3.18 -8.75
N SER A 40 -2.91 -4.05 -7.75
CA SER A 40 -2.31 -5.36 -7.95
C SER A 40 -3.06 -6.11 -9.06
N LEU A 41 -2.33 -6.76 -9.98
CA LEU A 41 -2.89 -7.49 -11.13
C LEU A 41 -3.72 -6.70 -12.15
N GLY A 42 -3.84 -5.37 -12.00
CA GLY A 42 -4.45 -4.48 -13.01
C GLY A 42 -5.98 -4.36 -12.99
N SER A 43 -6.70 -5.19 -12.22
CA SER A 43 -8.16 -5.15 -12.17
C SER A 43 -8.68 -4.53 -10.86
N PRO A 44 -9.29 -3.32 -10.89
CA PRO A 44 -9.82 -2.70 -9.68
C PRO A 44 -11.09 -3.40 -9.19
N CYS A 45 -11.00 -4.07 -8.04
CA CYS A 45 -12.15 -4.50 -7.25
C CYS A 45 -11.93 -4.23 -5.75
N GLN A 46 -13.01 -4.24 -4.96
CA GLN A 46 -12.92 -4.03 -3.52
C GLN A 46 -12.05 -5.13 -2.88
N GLY A 47 -11.14 -4.74 -1.99
CA GLY A 47 -10.17 -5.63 -1.34
C GLY A 47 -8.87 -5.82 -2.12
N MET A 48 -8.72 -5.21 -3.29
CA MET A 48 -7.46 -5.30 -4.04
C MET A 48 -6.37 -4.43 -3.42
N LEU A 49 -5.18 -5.01 -3.31
CA LEU A 49 -3.97 -4.34 -2.84
C LEU A 49 -3.50 -3.28 -3.84
N LEU A 50 -2.90 -2.22 -3.33
CA LEU A 50 -2.09 -1.33 -4.14
C LEU A 50 -0.62 -1.71 -4.07
N VAL A 51 0.05 -1.53 -5.20
CA VAL A 51 1.46 -1.80 -5.37
C VAL A 51 2.17 -0.59 -5.93
N TRP A 52 3.45 -0.52 -5.64
CA TRP A 52 4.42 0.38 -6.24
C TRP A 52 5.22 -0.40 -7.28
N ARG A 53 5.04 -0.10 -8.57
CA ARG A 53 5.47 -0.95 -9.69
C ARG A 53 6.40 -0.23 -10.66
N THR A 54 7.37 -0.96 -11.19
CA THR A 54 8.18 -0.52 -12.35
C THR A 54 7.37 -0.53 -13.65
N SER A 55 7.92 0.07 -14.70
CA SER A 55 7.45 -0.21 -16.06
C SER A 55 7.64 -1.68 -16.43
N ILE A 56 6.76 -2.20 -17.29
CA ILE A 56 6.86 -3.58 -17.81
C ILE A 56 7.98 -3.62 -18.86
N GLN A 57 8.86 -4.59 -18.73
CA GLN A 57 9.93 -4.87 -19.69
C GLN A 57 9.68 -6.21 -20.39
N PHE A 58 10.06 -6.29 -21.66
CA PHE A 58 9.99 -7.52 -22.43
C PHE A 58 11.34 -8.22 -22.47
N VAL A 59 11.31 -9.54 -22.26
CA VAL A 59 12.48 -10.40 -22.40
C VAL A 59 12.20 -11.45 -23.48
N GLY A 60 12.89 -11.31 -24.61
CA GLY A 60 12.86 -12.23 -25.75
C GLY A 60 11.86 -11.89 -26.86
N ASP A 61 12.19 -12.33 -28.08
CA ASP A 61 11.55 -11.94 -29.35
C ASP A 61 10.45 -12.89 -29.83
N ASP A 62 9.71 -13.48 -28.90
CA ASP A 62 8.61 -14.37 -29.29
C ASP A 62 7.40 -13.56 -29.76
N LYS A 63 7.32 -13.36 -31.08
CA LYS A 63 6.28 -12.59 -31.77
C LYS A 63 4.98 -13.35 -31.97
N THR A 64 4.95 -14.65 -31.67
CA THR A 64 3.79 -15.53 -31.98
C THR A 64 2.53 -15.19 -31.17
N ASN A 65 2.61 -14.26 -30.21
CA ASN A 65 1.49 -13.91 -29.33
C ASN A 65 1.48 -12.43 -28.90
N GLU A 66 1.90 -11.53 -29.79
CA GLU A 66 2.00 -10.08 -29.51
C GLU A 66 0.66 -9.48 -29.07
N ASP A 67 -0.46 -9.85 -29.69
CA ASP A 67 -1.77 -9.30 -29.34
C ASP A 67 -2.18 -9.61 -27.90
N LYS A 68 -2.03 -10.86 -27.44
CA LYS A 68 -2.35 -11.22 -26.04
C LYS A 68 -1.42 -10.52 -25.06
N ARG A 69 -0.14 -10.30 -25.42
CA ARG A 69 0.81 -9.55 -24.61
C ARG A 69 0.41 -8.09 -24.49
N MET A 70 0.06 -7.45 -25.60
CA MET A 70 -0.40 -6.07 -25.62
C MET A 70 -1.69 -5.87 -24.82
N GLN A 71 -2.65 -6.80 -24.94
CA GLN A 71 -3.87 -6.79 -24.12
C GLN A 71 -3.58 -6.93 -22.61
N ALA A 72 -2.65 -7.82 -22.24
CA ALA A 72 -2.26 -7.99 -20.84
C ALA A 72 -1.61 -6.71 -20.28
N ILE A 73 -0.73 -6.07 -21.07
CA ILE A 73 -0.08 -4.82 -20.68
C ILE A 73 -1.10 -3.70 -20.53
N GLN A 74 -2.01 -3.57 -21.49
CA GLN A 74 -3.05 -2.57 -21.43
C GLN A 74 -3.85 -2.69 -20.14
N ARG A 75 -4.30 -3.89 -19.77
CA ARG A 75 -5.00 -4.12 -18.50
C ARG A 75 -4.15 -3.76 -17.27
N ILE A 76 -2.87 -4.14 -17.28
CA ILE A 76 -1.94 -3.88 -16.18
C ILE A 76 -1.65 -2.36 -16.05
N ASP A 77 -1.65 -1.61 -17.14
CA ASP A 77 -1.47 -0.16 -17.15
C ASP A 77 -2.76 0.61 -16.85
N GLU A 78 -3.92 0.11 -17.27
CA GLU A 78 -5.24 0.62 -16.87
C GLU A 78 -5.41 0.57 -15.34
N GLY A 79 -4.89 -0.46 -14.69
CA GLY A 79 -4.85 -0.56 -13.23
C GLY A 79 -3.96 0.48 -12.53
N ALA A 80 -3.18 1.28 -13.26
CA ALA A 80 -2.40 2.40 -12.72
C ALA A 80 -3.09 3.77 -12.90
N LEU A 81 -4.30 3.80 -13.49
CA LEU A 81 -5.04 5.03 -13.74
C LEU A 81 -5.90 5.38 -12.52
N PHE A 82 -5.63 6.55 -11.94
CA PHE A 82 -6.31 7.06 -10.75
C PHE A 82 -6.84 8.47 -10.98
N ILE A 83 -7.90 8.79 -10.25
CA ILE A 83 -8.48 10.12 -10.11
C ILE A 83 -8.32 10.56 -8.66
N ILE A 84 -7.73 11.74 -8.47
CA ILE A 84 -7.74 12.43 -7.18
C ILE A 84 -9.07 13.19 -7.08
N ASN A 85 -9.84 13.00 -6.02
CA ASN A 85 -11.12 13.69 -5.80
C ASN A 85 -10.89 15.05 -5.11
N SER A 86 -11.86 15.94 -5.17
CA SER A 86 -11.78 17.28 -4.53
C SER A 86 -11.61 17.22 -3.01
N ASN A 87 -12.14 16.16 -2.38
CA ASN A 87 -11.98 15.90 -0.95
C ASN A 87 -10.64 15.24 -0.58
N GLY A 88 -9.76 15.02 -1.55
CA GLY A 88 -8.45 14.40 -1.34
C GLY A 88 -8.42 12.88 -1.29
N SER A 89 -9.55 12.20 -1.46
CA SER A 89 -9.59 10.74 -1.65
C SER A 89 -9.16 10.36 -3.07
N ILE A 90 -8.57 9.19 -3.24
CA ILE A 90 -8.09 8.69 -4.55
C ILE A 90 -8.93 7.48 -4.95
N CYS A 91 -9.30 7.35 -6.22
CA CYS A 91 -10.02 6.18 -6.77
C CYS A 91 -9.44 5.74 -8.11
N PRO A 92 -9.51 4.44 -8.46
CA PRO A 92 -9.23 4.01 -9.83
C PRO A 92 -10.19 4.69 -10.83
N LYS A 93 -9.70 5.00 -12.02
CA LYS A 93 -10.49 5.63 -13.09
C LYS A 93 -11.70 4.78 -13.49
N GLU A 94 -11.49 3.48 -13.68
CA GLU A 94 -12.53 2.51 -14.08
C GLU A 94 -13.45 2.08 -12.93
N SER A 95 -13.18 2.50 -11.69
CA SER A 95 -13.98 2.09 -10.52
C SER A 95 -14.19 3.26 -9.55
N PRO A 96 -14.95 4.29 -9.95
CA PRO A 96 -15.18 5.49 -9.15
C PRO A 96 -16.02 5.27 -7.89
N HIS A 97 -16.56 4.06 -7.69
CA HIS A 97 -17.23 3.63 -6.47
C HIS A 97 -16.26 3.09 -5.40
N LEU A 98 -14.98 2.89 -5.76
CA LEU A 98 -13.92 2.44 -4.85
C LEU A 98 -13.01 3.60 -4.44
N ARG A 99 -12.28 3.45 -3.34
CA ARG A 99 -11.30 4.42 -2.85
C ARG A 99 -10.05 3.71 -2.37
N VAL A 100 -8.90 4.37 -2.46
CA VAL A 100 -7.73 3.98 -1.68
C VAL A 100 -8.11 4.04 -0.21
N GLY A 101 -7.79 2.98 0.54
CA GLY A 101 -8.09 2.83 1.95
C GLY A 101 -7.10 1.92 2.65
N ILE A 102 -7.28 1.77 3.95
CA ILE A 102 -6.34 1.11 4.86
C ILE A 102 -7.11 0.04 5.62
N CYS A 103 -6.99 -1.23 5.24
CA CYS A 103 -7.80 -2.30 5.85
C CYS A 103 -7.37 -3.72 5.42
N PRO A 104 -6.79 -4.54 6.32
CA PRO A 104 -6.28 -4.23 7.67
C PRO A 104 -4.97 -3.44 7.62
N TYR A 105 -4.66 -2.69 8.69
CA TYR A 105 -3.33 -2.12 8.86
C TYR A 105 -2.25 -3.22 8.82
N PRO A 106 -1.07 -2.98 8.23
CA PRO A 106 -0.60 -1.72 7.67
C PRO A 106 -0.86 -1.56 6.16
N MET A 107 -1.59 -2.47 5.50
CA MET A 107 -1.66 -2.52 4.04
C MET A 107 -2.70 -1.56 3.41
N VAL A 108 -2.42 -1.14 2.17
CA VAL A 108 -3.25 -0.22 1.39
C VAL A 108 -4.06 -0.99 0.35
N TYR A 109 -5.38 -0.77 0.35
CA TYR A 109 -6.35 -1.49 -0.48
C TYR A 109 -7.33 -0.57 -1.18
N LEU A 110 -8.11 -1.14 -2.10
CA LEU A 110 -9.35 -0.55 -2.57
C LEU A 110 -10.50 -0.89 -1.62
N VAL A 111 -11.15 0.12 -1.07
CA VAL A 111 -12.33 0.02 -0.20
C VAL A 111 -13.53 0.69 -0.85
N SER A 112 -14.74 0.40 -0.38
CA SER A 112 -15.93 1.13 -0.82
C SER A 112 -15.83 2.64 -0.58
N LYS A 113 -16.40 3.46 -1.47
CA LYS A 113 -16.56 4.91 -1.29
C LYS A 113 -17.35 5.28 -0.03
N SER A 114 -18.09 4.38 0.62
CA SER A 114 -18.71 4.67 1.93
C SER A 114 -17.84 4.28 3.13
N SER A 115 -16.77 3.48 2.93
CA SER A 115 -15.96 2.93 4.02
C SER A 115 -15.30 3.98 4.92
N MET A 116 -15.33 3.75 6.23
CA MET A 116 -14.61 4.58 7.21
C MET A 116 -13.08 4.48 7.05
N ASN A 117 -12.61 3.40 6.44
CA ASN A 117 -11.18 3.13 6.23
C ASN A 117 -10.58 3.83 5.01
N ARG A 118 -11.28 4.81 4.42
CA ARG A 118 -10.77 5.53 3.23
C ARG A 118 -9.54 6.37 3.58
N ALA A 119 -8.56 6.37 2.70
CA ALA A 119 -7.42 7.27 2.77
C ALA A 119 -7.82 8.64 2.18
N VAL A 120 -7.52 9.70 2.92
CA VAL A 120 -7.69 11.09 2.46
C VAL A 120 -6.35 11.80 2.54
N PHE A 121 -5.83 12.29 1.42
CA PHE A 121 -4.49 12.84 1.32
C PHE A 121 -4.48 14.34 1.63
N LYS A 122 -3.62 14.72 2.59
CA LYS A 122 -3.53 16.09 3.14
C LYS A 122 -3.18 17.12 2.07
N TYR A 123 -2.26 16.78 1.17
CA TYR A 123 -1.75 17.68 0.13
C TYR A 123 -2.28 17.34 -1.27
N SER A 124 -3.44 16.69 -1.36
CA SER A 124 -4.07 16.29 -2.63
C SER A 124 -4.27 17.43 -3.63
N LYS A 125 -4.57 18.65 -3.16
CA LYS A 125 -4.68 19.85 -4.01
C LYS A 125 -3.34 20.21 -4.66
N LEU A 126 -2.23 20.13 -3.92
CA LEU A 126 -0.89 20.39 -4.45
C LEU A 126 -0.49 19.33 -5.47
N LEU A 127 -0.84 18.06 -5.22
CA LEU A 127 -0.58 16.96 -6.13
C LEU A 127 -1.31 17.16 -7.47
N LYS A 128 -2.53 17.73 -7.46
CA LYS A 128 -3.24 18.15 -8.67
C LYS A 128 -2.69 19.41 -9.33
N LEU A 129 -2.26 20.42 -8.58
CA LEU A 129 -1.78 21.68 -9.18
C LEU A 129 -0.53 21.47 -10.04
N LYS A 130 0.37 20.56 -9.63
CA LYS A 130 1.57 20.21 -10.40
C LYS A 130 1.28 19.48 -11.73
N GLU A 131 0.06 18.97 -11.92
CA GLU A 131 -0.45 18.49 -13.22
C GLU A 131 -0.42 19.60 -14.28
N TYR A 132 -0.76 20.83 -13.87
CA TYR A 132 -0.91 21.98 -14.77
C TYR A 132 0.43 22.67 -15.03
N SER A 133 1.26 22.88 -14.00
CA SER A 133 2.56 23.54 -14.17
C SER A 133 3.51 22.78 -15.09
N SER A 134 3.39 21.45 -15.20
CA SER A 134 4.22 20.64 -16.11
C SER A 134 3.84 20.80 -17.59
N LYS A 135 2.64 21.30 -17.89
CA LYS A 135 2.18 21.56 -19.28
C LYS A 135 2.58 22.96 -19.77
N ASP A 136 2.88 23.89 -18.86
CA ASP A 136 3.11 25.31 -19.17
C ASP A 136 4.60 25.73 -19.18
N ILE A 137 5.55 24.85 -18.80
CA ILE A 137 6.99 25.19 -18.74
C ILE A 137 7.60 25.51 -20.12
N ASN A 138 6.90 25.26 -21.22
CA ASN A 138 7.37 25.71 -22.53
C ASN A 138 7.20 27.21 -22.80
N ASN A 139 6.56 28.01 -21.92
CA ASN A 139 6.42 29.46 -22.12
C ASN A 139 6.58 30.26 -20.81
N ASN A 140 7.76 30.87 -20.64
CA ASN A 140 8.15 31.92 -19.68
C ASN A 140 8.55 31.54 -18.23
N PRO A 141 9.79 31.87 -17.82
CA PRO A 141 10.24 31.77 -16.44
C PRO A 141 10.21 33.16 -15.77
N THR A 142 9.24 33.44 -14.89
CA THR A 142 9.42 34.45 -13.83
C THR A 142 8.25 34.36 -12.84
N GLY A 143 8.50 33.76 -11.69
CA GLY A 143 7.54 33.71 -10.60
C GLY A 143 8.15 33.09 -9.36
N ASN A 144 8.74 33.93 -8.51
CA ASN A 144 9.24 33.54 -7.19
C ASN A 144 8.06 33.05 -6.34
N VAL A 145 7.89 31.73 -6.26
CA VAL A 145 7.00 31.08 -5.28
C VAL A 145 7.87 30.51 -4.17
N SER A 146 7.63 31.03 -2.97
CA SER A 146 8.28 30.65 -1.71
C SER A 146 8.27 29.14 -1.50
N THR A 147 9.46 28.56 -1.34
CA THR A 147 9.73 27.15 -1.13
C THR A 147 9.47 26.76 0.32
N ASP A 148 8.23 26.36 0.62
CA ASP A 148 7.94 25.55 1.80
C ASP A 148 8.77 24.25 1.74
N LYS A 149 9.32 23.82 2.89
CA LYS A 149 10.14 22.61 3.04
C LYS A 149 9.48 21.29 2.58
N ASN A 150 8.20 21.32 2.19
CA ASN A 150 7.49 20.23 1.55
C ASN A 150 7.80 20.09 0.05
N ASN A 151 8.63 20.97 -0.51
CA ASN A 151 8.96 21.05 -1.93
C ASN A 151 10.23 20.25 -2.26
N MET A 152 10.27 18.97 -1.87
CA MET A 152 11.29 18.05 -2.38
C MET A 152 11.10 17.86 -3.88
N ASP A 153 12.02 18.40 -4.68
CA ASP A 153 12.28 18.07 -6.08
C ASP A 153 11.03 17.73 -6.93
N GLY A 154 10.10 18.69 -7.01
CA GLY A 154 8.94 18.56 -7.91
C GLY A 154 7.83 17.60 -7.45
N GLY A 155 7.92 16.93 -6.30
CA GLY A 155 6.87 16.04 -5.78
C GLY A 155 6.01 16.60 -4.65
N VAL A 156 5.13 15.75 -4.12
CA VAL A 156 4.27 15.98 -2.96
C VAL A 156 4.28 14.73 -2.08
N ILE A 157 4.50 14.92 -0.78
CA ILE A 157 4.47 13.82 0.20
C ILE A 157 3.06 13.24 0.28
N LEU A 158 2.95 11.91 0.21
CA LEU A 158 1.69 11.18 0.34
C LEU A 158 1.24 11.01 1.81
N GLU A 159 1.15 12.14 2.53
CA GLU A 159 0.67 12.22 3.93
C GLU A 159 -0.86 12.11 3.98
N LEU A 160 -1.37 11.40 5.00
CA LEU A 160 -2.79 11.17 5.21
C LEU A 160 -3.37 12.16 6.22
N SER A 161 -4.41 12.88 5.79
CA SER A 161 -5.26 13.69 6.69
C SER A 161 -6.27 12.85 7.46
N SER A 162 -6.70 11.71 6.92
CA SER A 162 -7.59 10.78 7.64
C SER A 162 -6.87 10.00 8.75
N HIS A 163 -5.53 9.99 8.75
CA HIS A 163 -4.70 9.31 9.74
C HIS A 163 -3.50 10.21 10.08
N PRO A 164 -3.65 11.20 10.97
CA PRO A 164 -2.63 12.20 11.26
C PRO A 164 -1.29 11.57 11.68
N GLY A 165 -0.18 12.09 11.12
CA GLY A 165 1.16 11.56 11.37
C GLY A 165 1.57 10.38 10.49
N MET A 166 0.65 9.84 9.68
CA MET A 166 0.90 8.71 8.79
C MET A 166 0.95 9.12 7.32
N GLY A 167 1.62 8.30 6.50
CA GLY A 167 1.67 8.44 5.05
C GLY A 167 1.82 7.09 4.34
N ILE A 168 1.70 7.11 3.01
CA ILE A 168 1.87 5.90 2.19
C ILE A 168 3.36 5.58 2.04
N VAL A 169 3.75 4.37 2.40
CA VAL A 169 5.15 3.89 2.32
C VAL A 169 5.22 2.63 1.45
N PRO A 170 6.38 2.32 0.84
CA PRO A 170 6.64 0.98 0.36
C PRO A 170 6.58 0.01 1.55
N PHE A 171 5.76 -1.01 1.42
CA PHE A 171 5.68 -2.10 2.38
C PHE A 171 6.58 -3.22 1.87
N PHE A 172 7.80 -3.26 2.41
CA PHE A 172 8.74 -4.35 2.18
C PHE A 172 8.37 -5.46 3.14
N ASP A 173 7.56 -6.39 2.64
CA ASP A 173 7.57 -7.72 3.22
C ASP A 173 8.91 -8.36 2.84
N ASP A 174 9.88 -8.26 3.75
CA ASP A 174 10.87 -9.34 3.92
C ASP A 174 10.19 -10.59 4.54
N LEU A 175 8.87 -10.73 4.41
CA LEU A 175 8.19 -12.02 4.45
C LEU A 175 8.60 -12.81 3.20
N LEU A 176 9.82 -13.35 3.32
CA LEU A 176 10.35 -14.49 2.61
C LEU A 176 9.22 -15.43 2.14
N PRO A 177 9.34 -16.05 0.95
CA PRO A 177 8.66 -17.30 0.75
C PRO A 177 9.21 -18.26 1.81
N LEU A 178 8.46 -18.52 2.87
CA LEU A 178 8.76 -19.56 3.85
C LEU A 178 7.87 -20.78 3.56
N PRO A 179 8.12 -21.57 2.49
CA PRO A 179 7.47 -22.85 2.30
C PRO A 179 7.97 -23.92 3.29
N MET A 180 8.79 -23.57 4.28
CA MET A 180 9.47 -24.53 5.17
C MET A 180 9.01 -24.50 6.63
N LEU A 181 8.16 -23.57 7.03
CA LEU A 181 7.61 -23.53 8.38
C LEU A 181 6.08 -23.42 8.26
N ASN A 182 5.33 -24.29 8.94
CA ASN A 182 3.87 -24.21 9.10
C ASN A 182 3.48 -22.97 9.93
N LEU A 183 3.93 -21.79 9.50
CA LEU A 183 3.80 -20.51 10.15
C LEU A 183 2.73 -19.74 9.38
N GLN A 184 1.52 -19.69 9.94
CA GLN A 184 0.45 -18.86 9.42
C GLN A 184 0.58 -17.47 10.03
N ILE A 185 1.03 -16.50 9.23
CA ILE A 185 1.02 -15.10 9.63
C ILE A 185 -0.44 -14.64 9.64
N CYS A 186 -0.95 -14.36 10.83
CA CYS A 186 -2.26 -13.77 11.01
C CYS A 186 -2.09 -12.26 11.20
N GLY A 187 -2.48 -11.47 10.19
CA GLY A 187 -2.59 -10.03 10.37
C GLY A 187 -3.60 -9.71 11.47
N ILE A 188 -3.19 -8.90 12.45
CA ILE A 188 -4.12 -8.36 13.46
C ILE A 188 -4.94 -7.24 12.81
N GLY A 189 -6.25 -7.28 13.01
CA GLY A 189 -7.17 -6.23 12.58
C GLY A 189 -8.16 -5.86 13.67
N LEU A 190 -8.93 -4.79 13.42
CA LEU A 190 -10.08 -4.43 14.27
C LEU A 190 -11.28 -5.30 13.89
N GLY A 191 -12.03 -5.78 14.88
CA GLY A 191 -13.19 -6.65 14.67
C GLY A 191 -14.10 -6.74 15.90
N PRO A 192 -15.17 -7.56 15.82
CA PRO A 192 -16.07 -7.84 16.94
C PRO A 192 -15.33 -8.27 18.21
N VAL A 193 -15.82 -7.86 19.39
CA VAL A 193 -15.16 -8.08 20.69
C VAL A 193 -15.05 -9.57 21.06
N ASP A 194 -15.97 -10.39 20.57
CA ASP A 194 -15.97 -11.84 20.73
C ASP A 194 -14.84 -12.54 19.95
N LEU A 195 -14.30 -11.88 18.91
CA LEU A 195 -13.14 -12.30 18.14
C LEU A 195 -11.84 -11.62 18.58
N ALA A 196 -11.88 -10.78 19.63
CA ALA A 196 -10.70 -10.10 20.13
C ALA A 196 -9.65 -11.08 20.65
N LEU A 197 -8.38 -10.70 20.50
CA LEU A 197 -7.27 -11.42 21.13
C LEU A 197 -7.24 -11.08 22.62
N SER A 198 -7.12 -12.09 23.47
CA SER A 198 -6.77 -11.89 24.87
C SER A 198 -5.26 -11.76 25.01
N ALA A 199 -4.79 -10.82 25.81
CA ALA A 199 -3.36 -10.62 26.08
C ALA A 199 -3.07 -10.92 27.56
N ARG A 200 -1.99 -11.66 27.83
CA ARG A 200 -1.48 -11.90 29.19
C ARG A 200 0.04 -11.88 29.20
N MET A 201 0.63 -11.50 30.33
CA MET A 201 2.06 -11.66 30.55
C MET A 201 2.32 -13.06 31.12
N ASN A 202 3.33 -13.77 30.62
CA ASN A 202 3.78 -15.02 31.24
C ASN A 202 4.73 -14.76 32.42
N GLU A 203 5.16 -15.83 33.09
CA GLU A 203 6.08 -15.78 34.24
C GLU A 203 7.43 -15.14 33.89
N GLN A 204 7.86 -15.27 32.63
CA GLN A 204 9.09 -14.68 32.09
C GLN A 204 8.91 -13.22 31.63
N LYS A 205 7.75 -12.61 31.87
CA LYS A 205 7.38 -11.24 31.43
C LYS A 205 7.35 -11.06 29.90
N ASN A 206 6.97 -12.09 29.17
CA ASN A 206 6.68 -12.00 27.74
C ASN A 206 5.17 -11.80 27.53
N LEU A 207 4.82 -10.94 26.56
CA LEU A 207 3.43 -10.75 26.14
C LEU A 207 2.96 -11.95 25.31
N MET A 208 1.95 -12.64 25.80
CA MET A 208 1.24 -13.69 25.09
C MET A 208 -0.10 -13.16 24.62
N MET A 209 -0.43 -13.36 23.35
CA MET A 209 -1.76 -13.08 22.82
C MET A 209 -2.43 -14.40 22.48
N THR A 210 -3.74 -14.55 22.68
CA THR A 210 -4.45 -15.79 22.36
C THR A 210 -5.75 -15.46 21.64
N SER A 211 -6.04 -16.21 20.59
CA SER A 211 -7.35 -16.18 19.93
C SER A 211 -8.17 -17.36 20.40
N LYS A 212 -9.45 -17.13 20.73
CA LYS A 212 -10.40 -18.21 21.06
C LYS A 212 -10.53 -19.26 19.95
N HIS A 213 -10.22 -18.90 18.71
CA HIS A 213 -10.43 -19.76 17.54
C HIS A 213 -9.15 -20.30 16.90
N LYS A 214 -7.97 -19.72 17.20
CA LYS A 214 -6.74 -19.99 16.45
C LYS A 214 -5.50 -20.28 17.32
N GLY A 215 -5.68 -20.47 18.63
CA GLY A 215 -4.61 -20.83 19.54
C GLY A 215 -3.78 -19.65 20.05
N THR A 216 -2.54 -19.96 20.46
CA THR A 216 -1.66 -19.04 21.20
C THR A 216 -0.60 -18.41 20.30
N VAL A 217 -0.43 -17.09 20.45
CA VAL A 217 0.54 -16.23 19.81
C VAL A 217 1.60 -15.80 20.84
N LEU A 218 2.87 -16.00 20.50
CA LEU A 218 4.00 -15.49 21.29
C LEU A 218 4.54 -14.24 20.62
N CYS A 219 4.66 -13.16 21.39
CA CYS A 219 5.38 -11.96 20.98
C CYS A 219 6.80 -12.05 21.54
N ASP A 220 7.81 -11.99 20.67
CA ASP A 220 9.21 -11.95 21.09
C ASP A 220 9.59 -10.49 21.42
N PRO A 221 9.94 -10.17 22.69
CA PRO A 221 10.32 -8.82 23.07
C PRO A 221 11.68 -8.38 22.51
N ASP A 222 12.52 -9.29 21.99
CA ASP A 222 13.85 -8.96 21.47
C ASP A 222 13.88 -8.60 19.98
N SER A 223 12.74 -8.53 19.28
CA SER A 223 12.71 -8.06 17.89
C SER A 223 13.04 -6.56 17.82
N ARG A 224 14.28 -6.22 17.45
CA ARG A 224 14.86 -4.86 17.45
C ARG A 224 14.36 -3.89 16.37
N VAL A 225 13.13 -4.04 15.92
CA VAL A 225 12.43 -3.07 15.08
C VAL A 225 11.11 -2.81 15.78
N GLY A 226 10.51 -1.62 15.67
CA GLY A 226 9.24 -1.26 16.32
C GLY A 226 8.01 -2.05 15.83
N GLU A 227 8.15 -3.36 15.69
CA GLU A 227 7.24 -4.34 15.13
C GLU A 227 7.07 -5.45 16.16
N ILE A 228 5.83 -5.72 16.54
CA ILE A 228 5.49 -6.94 17.29
C ILE A 228 5.36 -8.04 16.23
N ASN A 229 6.40 -8.86 16.09
CA ASN A 229 6.34 -10.05 15.25
C ASN A 229 5.54 -11.14 15.96
N ILE A 230 4.43 -11.56 15.35
CA ILE A 230 3.49 -12.54 15.91
C ILE A 230 3.82 -13.91 15.35
N LEU A 231 4.40 -14.76 16.19
CA LEU A 231 4.65 -16.16 15.88
C LEU A 231 3.50 -16.99 16.46
N ALA A 232 2.65 -17.54 15.60
CA ALA A 232 1.64 -18.51 16.00
C ALA A 232 2.19 -19.92 15.77
N LYS A 233 2.25 -20.74 16.83
CA LYS A 233 2.58 -22.17 16.73
C LYS A 233 1.28 -22.95 16.80
N TYR A 234 0.91 -23.59 15.70
CA TYR A 234 -0.24 -24.50 15.68
C TYR A 234 0.17 -25.83 16.31
N SER A 235 -0.52 -26.24 17.36
CA SER A 235 -0.43 -27.60 17.92
C SER A 235 -1.74 -28.29 17.56
N GLU A 236 -1.71 -29.38 16.80
CA GLU A 236 -2.90 -30.23 16.60
C GLU A 236 -3.30 -30.98 17.89
N GLU A 237 -2.48 -30.91 18.92
CA GLU A 237 -2.75 -31.50 20.23
C GLU A 237 -3.07 -30.41 21.24
N SER A 238 -4.36 -30.14 21.47
CA SER A 238 -4.87 -29.66 22.77
C SER A 238 -6.40 -29.63 22.79
N ASN A 239 -6.99 -30.83 22.76
CA ASN A 239 -8.25 -31.07 23.45
C ASN A 239 -7.97 -31.23 24.95
N GLN A 240 -7.48 -30.20 25.64
CA GLN A 240 -7.59 -30.13 27.10
C GLN A 240 -7.79 -28.69 27.55
N VAL A 241 -8.91 -28.51 28.23
CA VAL A 241 -9.35 -27.32 28.96
C VAL A 241 -8.37 -27.06 30.11
N LEU A 242 -7.81 -25.84 30.17
CA LEU A 242 -7.50 -25.08 31.38
C LEU A 242 -7.55 -23.58 31.06
#